data_AF-A0A381V3B7-F1
#
_entry.id   AF-A0A381V3B7-F1
#
_cell.length_a   1.000
_cell.length_b   1.000
_cell.length_c   1.000
_cell.angle_alpha   90.00
_cell.angle_beta   90.00
_cell.angle_gamma   90.00
#
_symmetry.space_group_name_H-M   'P 1'
#
loop_
_entity.id
_entity.type
_entity.pdbx_description
1 polymer ?
#
loop_
_entity_poly.entity_id
_entity_poly.type
_entity_poly.pdbx_seq_one_letter_code
_entity_poly.pdbx_strand_id
1 'polypeptide(L)' 'MDQGICVAKGISIPWSANYGAFEESVVTVPCAFEGQAGYFTPAVFLNSRSSIPAGREIYGTPKVFAGHHREYG' A
#
# COMPACT_ATOMS: atom_id res chain seq x y z
N MET A 1 3.15 22.79 2.97
CA MET A 1 3.29 21.46 2.37
C MET A 1 2.84 21.59 0.93
N ASP A 2 3.77 21.84 0.00
CA ASP A 2 3.41 22.12 -1.39
C ASP A 2 4.56 21.77 -2.35
N GLN A 3 5.07 20.54 -2.21
CA GLN A 3 6.19 20.07 -3.04
C GLN A 3 5.72 19.28 -4.27
N GLY A 4 4.42 18.96 -4.37
CA GLY A 4 3.87 18.15 -5.46
C GLY A 4 4.49 16.74 -5.57
N ILE A 5 5.17 16.28 -4.52
CA ILE A 5 5.86 14.98 -4.52
C ILE A 5 4.94 13.86 -4.04
N CYS A 6 5.16 12.68 -4.60
CA CYS A 6 4.65 11.43 -4.04
C CYS A 6 5.81 10.44 -3.89
N VAL A 7 5.62 9.45 -3.02
CA VAL A 7 6.54 8.33 -2.85
C VAL A 7 5.84 7.07 -3.37
N ALA A 8 6.41 6.49 -4.43
CA ALA A 8 6.06 5.14 -4.87
C ALA A 8 6.96 4.12 -4.17
N LYS A 9 6.37 3.09 -3.56
CA LYS A 9 7.09 2.00 -2.89
C LYS A 9 6.61 0.66 -3.42
N GLY A 10 7.55 -0.24 -3.68
CA GLY A 10 7.29 -1.67 -3.86
C GLY A 10 7.80 -2.42 -2.63
N ILE A 11 7.00 -3.34 -2.11
CA ILE A 11 7.26 -4.12 -0.91
C ILE A 11 7.05 -5.58 -1.26
N SER A 12 8.07 -6.39 -1.02
CA SER A 12 7.95 -7.84 -1.01
C SER A 12 7.71 -8.27 0.42
N ILE A 13 6.55 -8.88 0.67
CA ILE A 13 6.16 -9.41 1.97
C ILE A 13 6.40 -10.92 1.90
N PRO A 14 7.56 -11.42 2.37
CA PRO A 14 7.90 -12.84 2.25
C PRO A 14 7.05 -13.73 3.15
N TRP A 15 6.46 -13.16 4.19
CA TRP A 15 5.56 -13.86 5.10
C TRP A 15 4.64 -12.87 5.83
N SER A 16 3.38 -13.26 5.97
CA SER A 16 2.39 -12.61 6.82
C SER A 16 1.54 -13.68 7.50
N ALA A 17 1.41 -13.62 8.83
CA ALA A 17 0.77 -14.64 9.65
C ALA A 17 -0.61 -15.08 9.13
N ASN A 18 -1.43 -14.14 8.65
CA ASN A 18 -2.81 -14.40 8.21
C ASN A 18 -2.99 -14.35 6.68
N TYR A 19 -1.98 -13.88 5.94
CA TYR A 19 -2.14 -13.57 4.51
C TYR A 19 -1.13 -14.25 3.60
N GLY A 20 -0.14 -14.95 4.15
CA GLY A 20 0.94 -15.58 3.39
C GLY A 20 1.89 -14.55 2.77
N ALA A 21 2.67 -14.99 1.78
CA ALA A 21 3.58 -14.14 1.03
C ALA A 21 2.84 -13.37 -0.07
N PHE A 22 3.20 -12.10 -0.31
CA PHE A 22 2.64 -11.29 -1.39
C PHE A 22 3.50 -10.08 -1.73
N GLU A 23 3.21 -9.47 -2.87
CA GLU A 23 3.82 -8.22 -3.32
C GLU A 23 2.81 -7.08 -3.16
N GLU A 24 3.29 -5.92 -2.73
CA GLU A 24 2.50 -4.69 -2.58
C GLU A 24 3.23 -3.50 -3.23
N SER A 25 2.50 -2.75 -4.04
CA SER A 25 2.93 -1.49 -4.62
C SER A 25 2.02 -0.38 -4.12
N VAL A 26 2.59 0.69 -3.56
CA VAL A 26 1.84 1.78 -2.93
C VAL A 26 2.34 3.14 -3.39
N VAL A 27 1.42 4.06 -3.61
CA VAL A 27 1.72 5.49 -3.78
C VAL A 27 1.20 6.23 -2.56
N THR A 28 2.03 7.09 -1.98
CA THR A 28 1.65 7.90 -0.83
C THR A 28 2.11 9.35 -1.00
N VAL A 29 1.35 10.29 -0.47
CA VAL A 29 1.54 11.74 -0.62
C VAL A 29 1.67 12.36 0.77
N PRO A 30 2.71 13.16 1.06
CA PRO A 30 2.80 13.90 2.31
C PRO A 30 1.60 14.83 2.49
N CYS A 31 1.00 14.86 3.68
CA CYS A 31 -0.12 15.74 3.99
C CYS A 31 -0.08 16.20 5.46
N ALA A 32 -0.97 17.13 5.82
CA ALA A 32 -1.27 17.48 7.20
C ALA A 32 -2.77 17.34 7.44
N PHE A 33 -3.12 16.78 8.59
CA PHE A 33 -4.49 16.77 9.09
C PHE A 33 -4.48 17.39 10.49
N GLU A 34 -5.27 18.44 10.70
CA GLU A 34 -5.35 19.16 11.99
C GLU A 34 -3.98 19.62 12.54
N GLY A 35 -3.09 20.04 11.63
CA GLY A 35 -1.73 20.47 11.98
C GLY A 35 -0.73 19.33 12.22
N GLN A 36 -1.18 18.07 12.25
CA GLN A 36 -0.31 16.90 12.37
C GLN A 36 0.18 16.45 10.98
N ALA A 37 1.51 16.35 10.83
CA ALA A 37 2.12 15.82 9.60
C ALA A 37 1.89 14.31 9.48
N GLY A 38 1.62 13.86 8.26
CA GLY A 38 1.36 12.46 7.93
C GLY A 38 1.42 12.19 6.44
N TYR A 39 0.81 11.08 6.03
CA TYR A 39 0.77 10.64 4.64
C TYR A 39 -0.63 10.16 4.27
N PHE A 40 -1.11 10.59 3.11
CA PHE A 40 -2.32 10.07 2.48
C PHE A 40 -1.95 9.06 1.39
N THR A 41 -2.58 7.90 1.41
CA THR A 41 -2.29 6.80 0.48
C THR A 41 -3.47 6.66 -0.49
N PRO A 42 -3.41 7.26 -1.70
CA PRO A 42 -4.51 7.21 -2.66
C PRO A 42 -4.70 5.85 -3.33
N ALA A 43 -3.64 5.04 -3.45
CA ALA A 43 -3.70 3.78 -4.17
C ALA A 43 -2.71 2.75 -3.62
N VAL A 44 -3.18 1.51 -3.50
CA VAL A 44 -2.37 0.33 -3.16
C VAL A 44 -2.74 -0.82 -4.08
N PHE A 45 -1.75 -1.44 -4.71
CA PHE A 45 -1.90 -2.59 -5.60
C PHE A 45 -1.16 -3.79 -5.03
N LEU A 46 -1.78 -4.97 -5.01
CA LEU A 46 -1.16 -6.18 -4.48
C LEU A 46 -1.74 -7.45 -5.08
N ASN A 47 -1.00 -8.54 -4.96
CA ASN A 47 -1.38 -9.85 -5.51
C ASN A 47 -1.98 -10.81 -4.45
N SER A 48 -2.14 -10.39 -3.20
CA SER A 48 -2.82 -11.18 -2.16
C SER A 48 -4.33 -10.95 -2.14
N ARG A 49 -5.10 -12.02 -2.37
CA ARG A 49 -6.57 -11.98 -2.30
C ARG A 49 -7.10 -11.85 -0.87
N SER A 50 -6.38 -12.34 0.13
CA SER A 50 -6.81 -12.39 1.53
C SER A 50 -6.51 -11.09 2.30
N SER A 51 -5.42 -10.39 1.98
CA SER A 51 -5.07 -9.14 2.66
C SER A 51 -5.82 -7.91 2.13
N ILE A 52 -6.40 -7.98 0.91
CA ILE A 52 -7.19 -6.89 0.33
C ILE A 52 -8.43 -6.58 1.19
N PRO A 53 -9.33 -7.55 1.50
CA PRO A 53 -10.48 -7.30 2.37
C PRO A 53 -10.07 -6.73 3.72
N ALA A 54 -9.08 -7.34 4.39
CA ALA A 54 -8.61 -6.84 5.68
C ALA A 54 -8.12 -5.39 5.63
N GLY A 55 -7.32 -5.04 4.60
CA GLY A 55 -6.86 -3.66 4.41
C GLY A 55 -8.01 -2.68 4.17
N ARG A 56 -9.01 -3.06 3.37
CA ARG A 56 -10.15 -2.20 3.03
C ARG A 56 -11.15 -2.05 4.17
N GLU A 57 -11.50 -3.15 4.82
CA GLU A 57 -12.63 -3.25 5.75
C GLU A 57 -12.24 -2.87 7.17
N ILE A 58 -10.98 -3.13 7.57
CA ILE A 58 -10.51 -2.85 8.94
C ILE A 58 -9.77 -1.50 8.99
N TYR A 59 -8.91 -1.24 8.02
CA TYR A 59 -7.97 -0.10 8.06
C TYR A 59 -8.27 0.98 7.02
N GLY A 60 -9.26 0.78 6.14
CA GLY A 60 -9.62 1.75 5.11
C GLY A 60 -8.57 1.96 4.01
N THR A 61 -7.59 1.07 3.88
CA THR A 61 -6.57 1.16 2.82
C THR A 61 -7.21 0.88 1.45
N PRO A 62 -7.00 1.72 0.42
CA PRO A 62 -7.62 1.56 -0.91
C PRO A 62 -6.91 0.49 -1.75
N LYS A 63 -6.96 -0.75 -1.27
CA LYS A 63 -6.31 -1.91 -1.85
C LYS A 63 -7.07 -2.43 -3.07
N VAL A 64 -6.37 -2.59 -4.18
CA VAL A 64 -6.87 -3.15 -5.45
C VAL A 64 -5.99 -4.34 -5.86
N PHE A 65 -6.62 -5.40 -6.37
CA PHE A 65 -5.89 -6.56 -6.86
C PHE A 65 -5.13 -6.21 -8.15
N ALA A 66 -3.86 -6.58 -8.21
CA ALA A 66 -3.04 -6.53 -9.42
C ALA A 66 -2.07 -7.71 -9.44
N GLY A 67 -2.14 -8.54 -10.49
CA GLY A 67 -1.32 -9.75 -10.66
C GLY A 67 0.14 -9.49 -11.03
N HIS A 68 0.78 -8.48 -10.42
CA HIS A 68 2.19 -8.21 -10.65
C HIS A 68 3.05 -9.16 -9.82
N HIS A 69 4.15 -9.61 -10.42
CA HIS A 69 5.21 -10.37 -9.77
C HIS A 69 6.48 -9.55 -9.95
N ARG A 70 7.17 -9.18 -8.86
CA ARG A 70 8.51 -8.63 -8.99
C ARG A 70 9.43 -9.80 -9.34
N GLU A 71 9.93 -9.83 -10.56
CA GLU A 71 11.05 -10.69 -10.91
C GLU A 71 12.29 -10.16 -10.17
N TYR A 72 12.92 -11.01 -9.38
CA TYR A 72 14.22 -10.71 -8.79
C TYR A 72 15.24 -10.66 -9.93
N GLY A 73 15.86 -9.49 -10.13
CA GLY A 73 17.12 -9.33 -10.85
C GLY A 73 18.27 -9.17 -9.87
#